data_AF-A0A9X2P914-F1
#
_entry.id   AF-A0A9X2P914-F1
#
_cell.length_a   1.000
_cell.length_b   1.000
_cell.length_c   1.000
_cell.angle_alpha   90.00
_cell.angle_beta   90.00
_cell.angle_gamma   90.00
#
_symmetry.space_group_name_H-M   'P 1'
#
loop_
_entity.id
_entity.type
_entity.pdbx_description
1 polymer ?
#
loop_
_entity_poly.entity_id
_entity_poly.type
_entity_poly.pdbx_seq_one_letter_code
_entity_poly.pdbx_strand_id
1 'polypeptide(L)'
;MESLWFEIAIVSIIYALGNILMGHFEEQTPKIRRVGKYLMTLIIVCGVSAYFGRTVSMTLLSLFIIPLLYVHGYYLPKKKGINGWTGEPKSRYYEFRKWDKNIFSKGEDPENQSQKR
;
A
#
# COMPACT_ATOMS: atom_id res chain seq x y z
N MET A 1 -31.93 12.81 -3.19
CA MET A 1 -30.58 12.45 -2.71
C MET A 1 -29.83 11.86 -3.86
N GLU A 2 -28.70 12.44 -4.23
CA GLU A 2 -27.72 11.78 -5.12
C GLU A 2 -27.31 10.44 -4.48
N SER A 3 -27.22 9.39 -5.30
CA SER A 3 -26.85 8.07 -4.79
C SER A 3 -25.36 8.01 -4.44
N LEU A 4 -25.03 7.51 -3.25
CA LEU A 4 -23.63 7.29 -2.81
C LEU A 4 -22.98 6.06 -3.46
N TRP A 5 -23.71 5.32 -4.31
CA TRP A 5 -23.20 4.13 -4.99
C TRP A 5 -22.00 4.45 -5.89
N PHE A 6 -21.94 5.65 -6.47
CA PHE A 6 -20.82 6.08 -7.31
C PHE A 6 -19.52 6.18 -6.50
N GLU A 7 -19.56 6.87 -5.36
CA GLU A 7 -18.44 7.03 -4.43
C GLU A 7 -17.93 5.67 -3.94
N ILE A 8 -18.86 4.80 -3.53
CA ILE A 8 -18.56 3.44 -3.08
C ILE A 8 -17.85 2.68 -4.20
N ALA A 9 -18.43 2.65 -5.41
CA ALA A 9 -17.86 1.91 -6.54
C ALA A 9 -16.44 2.38 -6.89
N ILE A 10 -16.22 3.70 -6.96
CA ILE A 10 -14.91 4.27 -7.26
C ILE A 10 -13.87 3.89 -6.20
N VAL A 11 -14.21 4.06 -4.90
CA VAL A 11 -13.30 3.69 -3.81
C VAL A 11 -13.03 2.19 -3.82
N SER A 12 -14.05 1.34 -4.03
CA SER A 12 -13.89 -0.11 -4.12
C SER A 12 -12.96 -0.51 -5.27
N ILE A 13 -13.12 0.07 -6.46
CA ILE A 13 -12.25 -0.23 -7.62
C ILE A 13 -10.80 0.19 -7.33
N ILE A 14 -10.58 1.38 -6.76
CA ILE A 14 -9.23 1.85 -6.40
C ILE A 14 -8.55 0.89 -5.41
N TYR A 15 -9.26 0.47 -4.37
CA TYR A 15 -8.72 -0.46 -3.38
C TYR A 15 -8.53 -1.87 -3.96
N ALA A 16 -9.40 -2.33 -4.85
CA ALA A 16 -9.24 -3.60 -5.55
C ALA A 16 -7.98 -3.57 -6.44
N LEU A 17 -7.83 -2.56 -7.28
CA LEU A 17 -6.65 -2.38 -8.13
C LEU A 17 -5.38 -2.23 -7.30
N GLY A 18 -5.41 -1.41 -6.25
CA GLY A 18 -4.28 -1.23 -5.34
C GLY A 18 -3.87 -2.54 -4.66
N ASN A 19 -4.82 -3.35 -4.21
CA ASN A 19 -4.52 -4.65 -3.60
C ASN A 19 -3.94 -5.66 -4.61
N ILE A 20 -4.39 -5.64 -5.87
CA ILE A 20 -3.88 -6.51 -6.93
C ILE A 20 -2.47 -6.08 -7.36
N LEU A 21 -2.27 -4.78 -7.60
CA LEU A 21 -1.01 -4.26 -8.14
C LEU A 21 0.08 -4.07 -7.09
N MET A 22 -0.30 -3.76 -5.85
CA MET A 22 0.62 -3.37 -4.77
C MET A 22 0.47 -4.25 -3.53
N GLY A 23 -0.18 -5.42 -3.65
CA GLY A 23 -0.43 -6.33 -2.52
C GLY A 23 0.85 -6.80 -1.80
N HIS A 24 1.97 -6.93 -2.55
CA HIS A 24 3.28 -7.29 -2.00
C HIS A 24 3.85 -6.24 -1.05
N PHE A 25 3.51 -4.95 -1.23
CA PHE A 25 3.93 -3.90 -0.30
C PHE A 25 3.26 -4.01 1.08
N GLU A 26 2.24 -4.85 1.24
CA GLU A 26 1.55 -5.03 2.51
C GLU A 26 1.74 -6.42 3.13
N GLU A 27 2.60 -7.30 2.60
CA GLU A 27 2.78 -8.72 3.02
C GLU A 27 2.63 -9.00 4.53
N GLN A 28 3.37 -8.32 5.42
CA GLN A 28 3.27 -8.53 6.88
C GLN A 28 2.26 -7.61 7.61
N THR A 29 1.51 -6.78 6.89
CA THR A 29 0.46 -5.92 7.48
C THR A 29 -0.76 -6.77 7.84
N PRO A 30 -1.28 -6.68 9.08
CA PRO A 30 -2.45 -7.45 9.48
C PRO A 30 -3.68 -7.05 8.64
N LYS A 31 -4.44 -8.05 8.20
CA LYS A 31 -5.59 -7.88 7.28
C LYS A 31 -6.61 -6.86 7.81
N ILE A 32 -6.83 -6.81 9.11
CA ILE A 32 -7.75 -5.85 9.75
C ILE A 32 -7.34 -4.39 9.50
N ARG A 33 -6.04 -4.07 9.47
CA ARG A 33 -5.57 -2.71 9.16
C ARG A 33 -5.80 -2.37 7.70
N ARG A 34 -5.78 -3.35 6.80
CA ARG A 34 -6.06 -3.14 5.38
C ARG A 34 -7.55 -2.85 5.15
N VAL A 35 -8.43 -3.66 5.74
CA VAL A 35 -9.89 -3.43 5.71
C VAL A 35 -10.26 -2.12 6.40
N GLY A 36 -9.62 -1.81 7.54
CA GLY A 36 -9.82 -0.56 8.26
C GLY A 36 -9.48 0.68 7.41
N LYS A 37 -8.38 0.66 6.65
CA LYS A 37 -8.06 1.74 5.70
C LYS A 37 -9.17 1.93 4.66
N TYR A 38 -9.66 0.84 4.07
CA TYR A 38 -10.74 0.89 3.08
C TYR A 38 -12.02 1.49 3.66
N LEU A 39 -12.49 0.98 4.80
CA LEU A 39 -13.71 1.46 5.45
C LEU A 39 -13.58 2.92 5.87
N MET A 40 -12.41 3.32 6.40
CA MET A 40 -12.16 4.70 6.79
C MET A 40 -12.21 5.66 5.60
N THR A 41 -11.55 5.30 4.48
CA THR A 41 -11.60 6.12 3.26
C THR A 41 -13.01 6.18 2.70
N LEU A 42 -13.76 5.07 2.70
CA LEU A 42 -15.15 5.04 2.23
C LEU A 42 -16.04 5.96 3.06
N ILE A 43 -15.94 5.92 4.40
CA ILE A 43 -16.69 6.80 5.30
C ILE A 43 -16.36 8.27 5.03
N ILE A 44 -15.07 8.61 4.88
CA ILE A 44 -14.64 9.99 4.60
C ILE A 44 -15.19 10.47 3.25
N VAL A 45 -15.02 9.68 2.18
CA VAL A 45 -15.45 10.06 0.83
C VAL A 45 -16.98 10.19 0.75
N CYS A 46 -17.72 9.22 1.30
CA CYS A 46 -19.18 9.29 1.35
C CYS A 46 -19.67 10.46 2.22
N GLY A 47 -19.03 10.69 3.38
CA GLY A 47 -19.35 11.82 4.24
C GLY A 47 -19.13 13.15 3.54
N VAL A 48 -17.95 13.36 2.94
CA VAL A 48 -17.66 14.60 2.20
C VAL A 48 -18.62 14.76 1.01
N SER A 49 -18.96 13.69 0.30
CA SER A 49 -19.93 13.77 -0.80
C SER A 49 -21.32 14.18 -0.31
N ALA A 50 -21.76 13.65 0.85
CA ALA A 50 -23.06 13.98 1.43
C ALA A 50 -23.17 15.45 1.89
N TYR A 51 -22.08 16.04 2.41
CA TYR A 51 -22.10 17.42 2.96
C TYR A 51 -21.64 18.49 1.96
N PHE A 52 -20.68 18.18 1.10
CA PHE A 52 -20.01 19.15 0.21
C PHE A 52 -20.17 18.83 -1.28
N GLY A 53 -20.87 17.73 -1.60
CA GLY A 53 -21.13 17.28 -2.96
C GLY A 53 -20.02 16.42 -3.55
N ARG A 54 -20.38 15.70 -4.62
CA ARG A 54 -19.53 14.72 -5.30
C ARG A 54 -18.24 15.32 -5.83
N THR A 55 -18.29 16.50 -6.45
CA THR A 55 -17.11 17.14 -7.05
C THR A 55 -16.01 17.38 -6.00
N VAL A 56 -16.38 17.87 -4.81
CA VAL A 56 -15.44 18.10 -3.71
C VAL A 56 -14.86 16.77 -3.22
N SER A 57 -15.71 15.76 -3.05
CA SER A 57 -15.29 14.42 -2.61
C SER A 57 -14.31 13.75 -3.59
N MET A 58 -14.59 13.79 -4.90
CA MET A 58 -13.70 13.22 -5.92
C MET A 58 -12.39 14.00 -6.06
N THR A 59 -12.43 15.33 -5.90
CA THR A 59 -11.22 16.15 -5.86
C THR A 59 -10.36 15.79 -4.66
N LEU A 60 -10.97 15.64 -3.48
CA LEU A 60 -10.25 15.20 -2.28
C LEU A 60 -9.63 13.81 -2.47
N LEU A 61 -10.37 12.87 -3.06
CA LEU A 61 -9.88 11.52 -3.34
C LEU A 61 -8.69 11.53 -4.32
N SER A 62 -8.76 12.32 -5.39
CA SER A 62 -7.69 12.40 -6.39
C SER A 62 -6.39 13.00 -5.83
N LEU A 63 -6.47 13.87 -4.82
CA LEU A 63 -5.29 14.42 -4.14
C LEU A 63 -4.43 13.33 -3.47
N PHE A 64 -4.99 12.18 -3.09
CA PHE A 64 -4.22 11.05 -2.54
C PHE A 64 -3.33 10.36 -3.58
N ILE A 65 -3.52 10.63 -4.88
CA ILE A 65 -2.61 10.14 -5.93
C ILE A 65 -1.25 10.82 -5.81
N ILE A 66 -1.19 12.09 -5.38
CA ILE A 66 0.05 12.86 -5.25
C ILE A 66 1.04 12.17 -4.29
N PRO A 67 0.70 11.86 -3.02
CA PRO A 67 1.62 11.16 -2.13
C PRO A 67 1.92 9.74 -2.62
N LEU A 68 0.99 9.05 -3.30
CA LEU A 68 1.25 7.74 -3.89
C LEU A 68 2.37 7.82 -4.94
N LEU A 69 2.24 8.73 -5.91
CA LEU A 69 3.24 8.94 -6.95
C LEU A 69 4.57 9.44 -6.38
N TYR A 70 4.54 10.33 -5.39
CA TYR A 70 5.76 10.80 -4.74
C TYR A 70 6.50 9.65 -4.03
N VAL A 71 5.79 8.81 -3.29
CA VAL A 71 6.41 7.71 -2.54
C VAL A 71 6.99 6.65 -3.49
N HIS A 72 6.23 6.24 -4.51
CA HIS A 72 6.63 5.16 -5.41
C HIS A 72 7.58 5.64 -6.51
N GLY A 73 7.37 6.84 -7.05
CA GLY A 73 8.20 7.39 -8.12
C GLY A 73 9.51 8.00 -7.65
N TYR A 74 9.55 8.58 -6.45
CA TYR A 74 10.71 9.35 -5.99
C TYR A 74 11.29 8.89 -4.67
N TYR A 75 10.48 8.81 -3.61
CA TYR A 75 11.02 8.59 -2.26
C TYR A 75 11.61 7.20 -2.07
N LEU A 76 10.90 6.14 -2.45
CA LEU A 76 11.41 4.77 -2.34
C LEU A 76 12.67 4.56 -3.22
N PRO A 77 12.67 4.91 -4.52
CA PRO A 77 13.84 4.71 -5.37
C PRO A 77 15.03 5.56 -4.92
N LYS A 78 14.82 6.88 -4.75
CA LYS A 78 15.94 7.82 -4.58
C LYS A 78 16.45 7.90 -3.14
N LYS A 79 15.57 7.81 -2.14
CA LYS A 79 15.98 7.97 -0.72
C LYS A 79 16.25 6.64 -0.03
N LYS A 80 15.64 5.55 -0.49
CA LYS A 80 15.78 4.24 0.17
C LYS A 80 16.49 3.19 -0.69
N GLY A 81 16.68 3.46 -1.98
CA GLY A 81 17.24 2.47 -2.92
C GLY A 81 16.32 1.26 -3.09
N ILE A 82 15.01 1.47 -2.91
CA ILE A 82 13.98 0.45 -3.05
C ILE A 82 13.21 0.77 -4.33
N ASN A 83 13.07 -0.19 -5.23
CA ASN A 83 12.24 -0.07 -6.41
C ASN A 83 10.79 0.21 -5.96
N GLY A 84 10.27 1.37 -6.35
CA GLY A 84 8.94 1.80 -5.90
C GLY A 84 7.79 1.06 -6.56
N TRP A 85 8.04 0.17 -7.53
CA TRP A 85 7.03 -0.70 -8.12
C TRP A 85 7.11 -2.13 -7.55
N THR A 86 8.31 -2.70 -7.46
CA THR A 86 8.49 -4.10 -7.00
C THR A 86 8.76 -4.24 -5.51
N GLY A 87 9.19 -3.16 -4.83
CA GLY A 87 9.61 -3.22 -3.43
C GLY A 87 10.98 -3.86 -3.21
N GLU A 88 11.77 -4.08 -4.26
CA GLU A 88 13.09 -4.71 -4.17
C GLU A 88 14.23 -3.70 -3.97
N PRO A 89 15.30 -4.04 -3.22
CA PRO A 89 15.52 -5.31 -2.54
C PRO A 89 14.67 -5.46 -1.26
N LYS A 90 14.07 -6.65 -1.06
CA LYS A 90 13.12 -6.89 0.03
C LYS A 90 13.72 -6.63 1.42
N SER A 91 15.02 -6.88 1.62
CA SER A 91 15.71 -6.63 2.90
C SER A 91 15.62 -5.16 3.35
N ARG A 92 15.87 -4.21 2.43
CA ARG A 92 15.74 -2.77 2.70
C ARG A 92 14.30 -2.35 2.87
N TYR A 93 13.38 -2.95 2.11
CA TYR A 93 11.96 -2.68 2.26
C TYR A 93 11.41 -3.11 3.61
N TYR A 94 11.80 -4.29 4.09
CA TYR A 94 11.40 -4.80 5.40
C TYR A 94 11.99 -3.95 6.52
N GLU A 95 13.24 -3.50 6.38
CA GLU A 95 13.84 -2.54 7.31
C GLU A 95 13.08 -1.22 7.35
N PHE A 96 12.76 -0.65 6.18
CA PHE A 96 11.98 0.57 6.06
C PHE A 96 10.61 0.44 6.73
N ARG A 97 9.96 -0.73 6.60
CA ARG A 97 8.66 -1.04 7.21
C ARG A 97 8.76 -1.47 8.67
N LYS A 98 9.97 -1.65 9.21
CA LYS A 98 10.23 -2.22 10.54
C LYS A 98 9.57 -3.58 10.73
N TRP A 99 9.62 -4.40 9.67
CA TRP A 99 9.10 -5.76 9.61
C TRP A 99 10.14 -6.78 9.98
N ASP A 100 9.68 -7.97 10.37
CA ASP A 100 10.58 -9.06 10.76
C ASP A 100 11.35 -9.57 9.54
N LYS A 101 12.68 -9.54 9.63
CA LYS A 101 13.63 -10.00 8.61
C LYS A 101 13.98 -11.49 8.73
N ASN A 102 13.51 -12.19 9.77
CA ASN A 102 13.82 -13.61 10.02
C ASN A 102 13.38 -14.56 8.88
N ILE A 103 12.56 -14.08 7.94
CA ILE A 103 12.25 -14.82 6.70
C ILE A 103 13.48 -15.04 5.80
N PHE A 104 14.53 -14.22 5.94
CA PHE A 104 15.76 -14.35 5.15
C PHE A 104 16.79 -15.28 5.79
N SER A 105 16.77 -15.49 7.11
CA SER A 105 17.77 -16.34 7.79
C SER A 105 17.47 -17.84 7.66
N LYS A 106 16.21 -18.22 7.40
CA LYS A 106 15.82 -19.62 7.17
C LYS A 106 16.33 -20.21 5.85
N GLY A 107 16.91 -19.40 4.96
CA GLY A 107 17.48 -19.84 3.69
C GLY A 107 19.00 -20.12 3.73
N GLU A 108 19.67 -19.86 4.86
CA GLU A 108 21.05 -20.32 5.05
C GLU A 108 21.02 -21.76 5.59
N ASP A 109 20.92 -22.71 4.66
CA ASP A 109 21.04 -24.13 4.96
C ASP A 109 22.44 -24.39 5.56
N PRO A 110 22.58 -24.96 6.77
CA PRO A 110 23.88 -25.27 7.37
C PRO A 110 24.72 -26.27 6.55
N GLU A 111 24.12 -26.92 5.55
CA GLU A 111 24.77 -27.90 4.68
C GLU A 111 25.87 -27.29 3.78
N ASN A 112 25.82 -26.00 3.46
CA ASN A 112 26.85 -25.34 2.63
C ASN A 112 28.05 -24.79 3.43
N GLN A 113 28.08 -24.98 4.75
CA GLN A 113 29.22 -24.59 5.59
C GLN A 113 30.25 -25.72 5.78
N SER A 114 29.92 -26.97 5.43
CA SER A 114 30.86 -28.11 5.53
C SER A 114 31.75 -28.30 4.30
N GLN A 115 31.42 -27.72 3.15
CA GLN A 115 32.21 -27.81 1.91
C GLN A 115 33.29 -26.73 1.76
N LYS A 116 33.44 -25.84 2.76
CA LYS A 116 34.40 -24.72 2.72
C LYS A 116 35.54 -24.81 3.76
N ARG A 117 35.77 -26.00 4.33
CA ARG A 117 36.91 -26.29 5.21
C ARG A 117 37.79 -27.38 4.63
#